data_AF-A0A0D6KMY3-F1
#
_entry.id   AF-A0A0D6KMY3-F1
#
_cell.length_a   1.000
_cell.length_b   1.000
_cell.length_c   1.000
_cell.angle_alpha   90.00
_cell.angle_beta   90.00
_cell.angle_gamma   90.00
#
_symmetry.space_group_name_H-M   'P 1'
#
loop_
_entity.id
_entity.type
_entity.pdbx_description
1 polymer ?
#
loop_
_entity_poly.entity_id
_entity_poly.type
_entity_poly.pdbx_seq_one_letter_code
_entity_poly.pdbx_strand_id
1 'polypeptide(L)'
;MEIMGKAGQALKQVLESYNISQSQLATALGVERPIVFRWYHEKIDPTAETVADIVKALNKINQSAANDFIQVYLGNLTVIKNPIMTQSLPLSDQVNVTVLAQIFSDTTNSYKYLYFLSLLDILKRRNFDTLSSISFREIIVEMLANAWYPHNYFKLSFGKQDQIANKLDTLELEITEPILKFIDTDKKLLRNTINNQNIEDIISDINRYVSYRLIRPFFSQETRGIKDYDVNPSIINLANSQFDNKKPLYSFDAQDQKNCNAIILHPDWIQYLEKNYTIVKGWASWEWLNYMQQRNPSTPNVVNKLFMPQQRDSLTNQTKYWKTILNYQDIECIYSQVKLDKDYISLDHYLPWSFVAHDQLWNLIPTTKSANSSKSNNLPSEKYFNSFVELQHIGLTVAYQNITQSQWLKYSESFVSELKVSQANDLLNLEILRNAYQITTLPLISLATMQGFSPDWVYT
;
A
#
# COMPACT_ATOMS: atom_id res chain seq x y z
N MET A 1 31.16 -35.96 -13.53
CA MET A 1 30.64 -34.98 -14.51
C MET A 1 31.15 -33.64 -14.03
N GLU A 2 32.19 -33.10 -14.68
CA GLU A 2 32.78 -31.81 -14.30
C GLU A 2 31.69 -30.74 -14.26
N ILE A 3 31.65 -29.97 -13.17
CA ILE A 3 30.72 -28.86 -13.01
C ILE A 3 31.13 -27.80 -14.02
N MET A 4 30.41 -27.73 -15.14
CA MET A 4 30.64 -26.76 -16.20
C MET A 4 30.37 -25.34 -15.68
N GLY A 5 31.23 -24.39 -16.09
CA GLY A 5 31.13 -23.00 -15.69
C GLY A 5 29.98 -22.27 -16.41
N LYS A 6 29.10 -21.65 -15.62
CA LYS A 6 27.87 -20.99 -16.11
C LYS A 6 28.16 -19.72 -16.92
N ALA A 7 29.29 -19.06 -16.66
CA ALA A 7 29.66 -17.82 -17.34
C ALA A 7 30.18 -18.06 -18.76
N GLY A 8 30.97 -19.10 -18.97
CA GLY A 8 31.50 -19.50 -20.27
C GLY A 8 30.39 -19.91 -21.24
N GLN A 9 29.39 -20.64 -20.74
CA GLN A 9 28.19 -21.01 -21.52
C GLN A 9 27.38 -19.79 -21.95
N ALA A 10 27.09 -18.90 -21.02
CA ALA A 10 26.38 -17.66 -21.31
C ALA A 10 27.14 -16.78 -22.31
N LEU A 11 28.47 -16.71 -22.14
CA LEU A 11 29.34 -15.92 -23.00
C LEU A 11 29.33 -16.46 -24.42
N LYS A 12 29.51 -17.78 -24.58
CA LYS A 12 29.50 -18.45 -25.88
C LYS A 12 28.20 -18.20 -26.63
N GLN A 13 27.06 -18.42 -25.97
CA GLN A 13 25.73 -18.22 -26.56
C GLN A 13 25.52 -16.79 -27.04
N VAL A 14 25.91 -15.79 -26.24
CA VAL A 14 25.71 -14.37 -26.59
C VAL A 14 26.64 -13.93 -27.71
N LEU A 15 27.91 -14.34 -27.68
CA LEU A 15 28.85 -14.00 -28.76
C LEU A 15 28.40 -14.57 -30.11
N GLU A 16 27.86 -15.79 -30.12
CA GLU A 16 27.28 -16.42 -31.31
C GLU A 16 26.00 -15.71 -31.77
N SER A 17 25.06 -15.43 -30.85
CA SER A 17 23.76 -14.84 -31.18
C SER A 17 23.86 -13.43 -31.76
N TYR A 18 24.88 -12.68 -31.34
CA TYR A 18 25.09 -11.29 -31.75
C TYR A 18 26.24 -11.12 -32.76
N ASN A 19 26.81 -12.21 -33.29
CA ASN A 19 27.97 -12.21 -34.19
C ASN A 19 29.17 -11.38 -33.66
N ILE A 20 29.41 -11.43 -32.35
CA ILE A 20 30.53 -10.74 -31.71
C ILE A 20 31.73 -11.69 -31.67
N SER A 21 32.83 -11.31 -32.31
CA SER A 21 34.05 -12.12 -32.30
C SER A 21 34.76 -12.07 -30.94
N GLN A 22 35.45 -13.17 -30.58
CA GLN A 22 36.30 -13.21 -29.37
C GLN A 22 37.35 -12.09 -29.34
N SER A 23 37.85 -11.67 -30.52
CA SER A 23 38.82 -10.57 -30.65
C SER A 23 38.20 -9.22 -30.27
N GLN A 24 36.96 -8.95 -30.70
CA GLN A 24 36.27 -7.69 -30.35
C GLN A 24 36.04 -7.59 -28.83
N LEU A 25 35.63 -8.69 -28.19
CA LEU A 25 35.46 -8.71 -26.75
C LEU A 25 36.81 -8.56 -26.02
N ALA A 26 37.86 -9.24 -26.48
CA ALA A 26 39.19 -9.13 -25.90
C ALA A 26 39.74 -7.69 -25.94
N THR A 27 39.57 -7.00 -27.08
CA THR A 27 39.94 -5.59 -27.22
C THR A 27 39.14 -4.69 -26.28
N ALA A 28 37.82 -4.90 -26.15
CA ALA A 28 36.97 -4.09 -25.27
C ALA A 28 37.26 -4.30 -23.76
N LEU A 29 37.75 -5.48 -23.40
CA LEU A 29 38.18 -5.84 -22.04
C LEU A 29 39.62 -5.45 -21.72
N GLY A 30 40.45 -5.15 -22.73
CA GLY A 30 41.88 -4.90 -22.54
C GLY A 30 42.68 -6.15 -22.15
N VAL A 31 42.24 -7.34 -22.60
CA VAL A 31 42.87 -8.63 -22.29
C VAL A 31 43.33 -9.33 -23.57
N GLU A 32 44.25 -10.29 -23.46
CA GLU A 32 44.68 -11.06 -24.61
C GLU A 32 43.60 -12.05 -25.10
N ARG A 33 43.46 -12.19 -26.43
CA ARG A 33 42.49 -13.11 -27.07
C ARG A 33 42.50 -14.55 -26.52
N PRO A 34 43.66 -15.17 -26.19
CA PRO A 34 43.69 -16.52 -25.62
C PRO A 34 42.92 -16.66 -24.30
N ILE A 35 42.73 -15.57 -23.54
CA ILE A 35 41.95 -15.56 -22.30
C ILE A 35 40.46 -15.73 -22.63
N VAL A 36 39.93 -14.90 -23.54
CA VAL A 36 38.54 -14.99 -24.01
C VAL A 36 38.27 -16.31 -24.73
N PHE A 37 39.25 -16.83 -25.48
CA PHE A 37 39.18 -18.15 -26.12
C PHE A 37 38.95 -19.27 -25.09
N ARG A 38 39.64 -19.24 -23.94
CA ARG A 38 39.46 -20.24 -22.89
C ARG A 38 38.06 -20.17 -22.27
N TRP A 39 37.50 -18.97 -22.08
CA TRP A 39 36.13 -18.79 -21.58
C TRP A 39 35.08 -19.25 -22.59
N TYR A 40 35.22 -18.85 -23.86
CA TYR A 40 34.29 -19.20 -24.92
C TYR A 40 34.24 -20.71 -25.22
N HIS A 41 35.39 -21.39 -25.14
CA HIS A 41 35.46 -22.85 -25.28
C HIS A 41 35.29 -23.59 -23.96
N GLU A 42 34.83 -22.89 -22.91
CA GLU A 42 34.49 -23.47 -21.60
C GLU A 42 35.65 -24.25 -20.95
N LYS A 43 36.90 -23.87 -21.28
CA LYS A 43 38.12 -24.49 -20.70
C LYS A 43 38.39 -23.99 -19.29
N ILE A 44 37.98 -22.75 -18.99
CA ILE A 44 38.06 -22.06 -17.69
C ILE A 44 36.86 -21.11 -17.63
N ASP A 45 36.24 -20.93 -16.45
CA ASP A 45 35.17 -19.93 -16.27
C ASP A 45 35.77 -18.58 -15.81
N PRO A 46 35.29 -17.42 -16.30
CA PRO A 46 35.69 -16.13 -15.75
C PRO A 46 35.27 -15.98 -14.28
N THR A 47 36.04 -15.21 -13.49
CA THR A 47 35.68 -14.89 -12.11
C THR A 47 34.47 -13.94 -12.05
N ALA A 48 33.82 -13.83 -10.89
CA ALA A 48 32.67 -12.94 -10.71
C ALA A 48 33.00 -11.46 -11.03
N GLU A 49 34.20 -11.00 -10.69
CA GLU A 49 34.70 -9.66 -11.03
C GLU A 49 34.86 -9.52 -12.56
N THR A 50 35.44 -10.54 -13.21
CA THR A 50 35.59 -10.56 -14.67
C THR A 50 34.24 -10.59 -15.40
N VAL A 51 33.22 -11.25 -14.85
CA VAL A 51 31.86 -11.24 -15.41
C VAL A 51 31.29 -9.82 -15.43
N ALA A 52 31.48 -9.04 -14.37
CA ALA A 52 31.02 -7.65 -14.33
C ALA A 52 31.73 -6.80 -15.41
N ASP A 53 33.00 -7.06 -15.67
CA ASP A 53 33.74 -6.36 -16.72
C ASP A 53 33.36 -6.84 -18.13
N ILE A 54 33.02 -8.11 -18.31
CA ILE A 54 32.43 -8.65 -19.55
C ILE A 54 31.11 -7.94 -19.86
N VAL A 55 30.23 -7.74 -18.88
CA VAL A 55 28.97 -6.99 -19.06
C VAL A 55 29.25 -5.56 -19.54
N LYS A 56 30.18 -4.85 -18.90
CA LYS A 56 30.54 -3.47 -19.28
C LYS A 56 31.13 -3.42 -20.70
N ALA A 57 31.98 -4.38 -21.05
CA ALA A 57 32.60 -4.47 -22.37
C ALA A 57 31.56 -4.79 -23.46
N LEU A 58 30.67 -5.75 -23.20
CA LEU A 58 29.55 -6.06 -24.09
C LEU A 58 28.63 -4.85 -24.25
N ASN A 59 28.34 -4.09 -23.20
CA ASN A 59 27.46 -2.93 -23.28
C ASN A 59 28.03 -1.81 -24.18
N LYS A 60 29.37 -1.71 -24.27
CA LYS A 60 30.05 -0.80 -25.21
C LYS A 60 30.02 -1.30 -26.65
N ILE A 61 29.96 -2.61 -26.86
CA ILE A 61 29.91 -3.24 -28.20
C ILE A 61 28.46 -3.28 -28.72
N ASN A 62 27.54 -3.77 -27.89
CA ASN A 62 26.11 -3.92 -28.16
C ASN A 62 25.34 -4.05 -26.83
N GLN A 63 24.45 -3.09 -26.56
CA GLN A 63 23.66 -3.03 -25.33
C GLN A 63 22.74 -4.25 -25.14
N SER A 64 22.13 -4.77 -26.21
CA SER A 64 21.26 -5.95 -26.14
C SER A 64 22.05 -7.22 -25.80
N ALA A 65 23.26 -7.37 -26.35
CA ALA A 65 24.14 -8.49 -26.02
C ALA A 65 24.53 -8.50 -24.53
N ALA A 66 24.75 -7.32 -23.92
CA ALA A 66 25.03 -7.21 -22.50
C ALA A 66 23.84 -7.64 -21.64
N ASN A 67 22.63 -7.21 -22.00
CA ASN A 67 21.41 -7.59 -21.31
C ASN A 67 21.16 -9.10 -21.38
N ASP A 68 21.32 -9.69 -22.57
CA ASP A 68 21.15 -11.13 -22.76
C ASP A 68 22.22 -11.94 -22.03
N PHE A 69 23.46 -11.47 -21.98
CA PHE A 69 24.52 -12.11 -21.20
C PHE A 69 24.18 -12.15 -19.71
N ILE A 70 23.65 -11.06 -19.15
CA ILE A 70 23.18 -11.02 -17.76
C ILE A 70 22.06 -12.05 -17.55
N GLN A 71 21.07 -12.11 -18.45
CA GLN A 71 19.93 -13.03 -18.34
C GLN A 71 20.37 -14.49 -18.40
N VAL A 72 21.21 -14.84 -19.37
CA VAL A 72 21.69 -16.22 -19.56
C VAL A 72 22.64 -16.63 -18.42
N TYR A 73 23.55 -15.73 -17.98
CA TYR A 73 24.51 -16.02 -16.91
C TYR A 73 23.85 -16.16 -15.54
N LEU A 74 22.89 -15.29 -15.20
CA LEU A 74 22.15 -15.42 -13.95
C LEU A 74 21.18 -16.61 -14.00
N GLY A 75 20.88 -17.14 -15.19
CA GLY A 75 19.86 -18.16 -15.39
C GLY A 75 18.50 -17.67 -14.89
N ASN A 76 17.47 -18.51 -14.97
CA ASN A 76 16.12 -18.21 -14.47
C ASN A 76 16.03 -18.09 -12.92
N LEU A 77 16.88 -17.28 -12.29
CA LEU A 77 16.65 -16.70 -10.95
C LEU A 77 15.48 -15.70 -10.96
N THR A 78 14.90 -15.42 -12.13
CA THR A 78 13.57 -14.81 -12.32
C THR A 78 12.41 -15.79 -12.07
N VAL A 79 12.69 -17.07 -11.81
CA VAL A 79 11.69 -18.06 -11.35
C VAL A 79 11.93 -18.37 -9.87
N ILE A 80 11.95 -17.32 -9.04
CA ILE A 80 11.59 -17.43 -7.62
C ILE A 80 10.27 -16.69 -7.48
N LYS A 81 9.23 -17.43 -7.08
CA LYS A 81 7.90 -16.92 -6.73
C LYS A 81 8.02 -15.75 -5.74
N ASN A 82 7.97 -14.54 -6.28
CA ASN A 82 7.32 -13.36 -5.76
C ASN A 82 7.30 -12.35 -6.91
N PRO A 83 6.12 -11.95 -7.41
CA PRO A 83 6.07 -10.94 -8.45
C PRO A 83 6.44 -9.61 -7.79
N ILE A 84 7.72 -9.28 -7.77
CA ILE A 84 8.08 -7.86 -7.91
C ILE A 84 7.85 -7.58 -9.40
N MET A 85 6.58 -7.37 -9.74
CA MET A 85 6.21 -6.67 -10.95
C MET A 85 7.06 -5.40 -10.96
N THR A 86 7.98 -5.28 -11.91
CA THR A 86 8.10 -3.99 -12.56
C THR A 86 6.69 -3.72 -13.09
N GLN A 87 5.89 -2.92 -12.36
CA GLN A 87 4.50 -2.64 -12.70
C GLN A 87 4.46 -1.77 -13.95
N SER A 88 4.78 -2.36 -15.10
CA SER A 88 4.55 -1.73 -16.38
C SER A 88 3.06 -1.81 -16.67
N LEU A 89 2.47 -0.64 -16.90
CA LEU A 89 1.12 -0.55 -17.42
C LEU A 89 1.04 -1.26 -18.78
N PRO A 90 -0.05 -1.99 -19.10
CA PRO A 90 -0.19 -2.69 -20.37
C PRO A 90 -0.03 -1.72 -21.54
N LEU A 91 0.78 -2.08 -22.55
CA LEU A 91 0.98 -1.22 -23.71
C LEU A 91 -0.32 -1.07 -24.53
N SER A 92 -0.41 0.02 -25.28
CA SER A 92 -1.52 0.31 -26.18
C SER A 92 -1.02 0.99 -27.44
N ASP A 93 -1.57 0.60 -28.58
CA ASP A 93 -1.30 1.27 -29.87
C ASP A 93 -2.17 2.53 -30.04
N GLN A 94 -3.18 2.73 -29.19
CA GLN A 94 -4.14 3.84 -29.31
C GLN A 94 -3.76 5.05 -28.46
N VAL A 95 -3.09 4.82 -27.32
CA VAL A 95 -2.80 5.85 -26.31
C VAL A 95 -1.39 5.71 -25.77
N ASN A 96 -0.78 6.83 -25.39
CA ASN A 96 0.60 6.85 -24.90
C ASN A 96 0.68 6.46 -23.40
N VAL A 97 0.74 5.16 -23.15
CA VAL A 97 0.82 4.58 -21.79
C VAL A 97 2.13 4.96 -21.08
N THR A 98 3.22 5.15 -21.82
CA THR A 98 4.50 5.59 -21.24
C THR A 98 4.39 6.97 -20.61
N VAL A 99 3.59 7.87 -21.17
CA VAL A 99 3.29 9.18 -20.59
C VAL A 99 2.35 9.07 -19.40
N LEU A 100 1.34 8.19 -19.45
CA LEU A 100 0.46 7.93 -18.30
C LEU A 100 1.26 7.47 -17.07
N ALA A 101 2.25 6.61 -17.27
CA ALA A 101 3.13 6.15 -16.17
C ALA A 101 3.92 7.28 -15.49
N GLN A 102 4.00 8.47 -16.09
CA GLN A 102 4.72 9.63 -15.57
C GLN A 102 3.84 10.62 -14.79
N ILE A 103 2.51 10.41 -14.68
CA ILE A 103 1.62 11.37 -14.01
C ILE A 103 1.99 11.61 -12.53
N PHE A 104 2.66 10.64 -11.89
CA PHE A 104 3.15 10.70 -10.52
C PHE A 104 4.65 11.01 -10.37
N SER A 105 5.37 11.34 -11.46
CA SER A 105 6.83 11.59 -11.39
C SER A 105 7.20 12.72 -10.43
N ASP A 106 6.36 13.75 -10.37
CA ASP A 106 6.54 14.93 -9.52
C ASP A 106 5.33 15.09 -8.61
N THR A 107 5.46 14.61 -7.37
CA THR A 107 4.43 14.73 -6.33
C THR A 107 5.01 15.23 -5.02
N THR A 108 4.48 16.35 -4.52
CA THR A 108 4.76 16.85 -3.17
C THR A 108 3.65 16.50 -2.18
N ASN A 109 2.41 16.44 -2.69
CA ASN A 109 1.19 16.09 -1.97
C ASN A 109 0.47 14.90 -2.61
N SER A 110 -0.55 14.39 -1.92
CA SER A 110 -1.35 13.22 -2.30
C SER A 110 -2.32 13.48 -3.46
N TYR A 111 -2.52 14.73 -3.87
CA TYR A 111 -3.67 15.11 -4.69
C TYR A 111 -3.70 14.41 -6.04
N LYS A 112 -2.55 14.23 -6.71
CA LYS A 112 -2.52 13.52 -8.00
C LYS A 112 -2.95 12.06 -7.85
N TYR A 113 -2.45 11.37 -6.82
CA TYR A 113 -2.81 9.97 -6.54
C TYR A 113 -4.31 9.84 -6.29
N LEU A 114 -4.83 10.68 -5.39
CA LEU A 114 -6.25 10.75 -5.06
C LEU A 114 -7.11 11.09 -6.27
N TYR A 115 -6.72 12.07 -7.06
CA TYR A 115 -7.47 12.51 -8.24
C TYR A 115 -7.57 11.38 -9.26
N PHE A 116 -6.44 10.76 -9.62
CA PHE A 116 -6.44 9.66 -10.59
C PHE A 116 -7.19 8.43 -10.06
N LEU A 117 -6.99 8.04 -8.80
CA LEU A 117 -7.73 6.92 -8.21
C LEU A 117 -9.24 7.20 -8.14
N SER A 118 -9.63 8.46 -7.92
CA SER A 118 -11.03 8.90 -7.94
C SER A 118 -11.61 8.88 -9.34
N LEU A 119 -10.86 9.27 -10.38
CA LEU A 119 -11.29 9.11 -11.76
C LEU A 119 -11.58 7.64 -12.11
N LEU A 120 -10.70 6.72 -11.69
CA LEU A 120 -10.91 5.28 -11.89
C LEU A 120 -12.18 4.79 -11.19
N ASP A 121 -12.42 5.22 -9.95
CA ASP A 121 -13.62 4.84 -9.19
C ASP A 121 -14.90 5.39 -9.84
N ILE A 122 -14.89 6.66 -10.26
CA ILE A 122 -15.99 7.30 -10.98
C ILE A 122 -16.28 6.56 -12.29
N LEU A 123 -15.25 6.27 -13.10
CA LEU A 123 -15.41 5.57 -14.36
C LEU A 123 -15.98 4.17 -14.17
N LYS A 124 -15.46 3.41 -13.20
CA LYS A 124 -15.98 2.08 -12.89
C LYS A 124 -17.45 2.13 -12.48
N ARG A 125 -17.83 3.10 -11.64
CA ARG A 125 -19.20 3.33 -11.17
C ARG A 125 -20.14 3.77 -12.30
N ARG A 126 -19.64 4.53 -13.28
CA ARG A 126 -20.36 4.96 -14.49
C ARG A 126 -20.32 3.94 -15.63
N ASN A 127 -19.81 2.73 -15.39
CA ASN A 127 -19.61 1.69 -16.41
C ASN A 127 -18.84 2.21 -17.65
N PHE A 128 -17.80 3.01 -17.41
CA PHE A 128 -16.94 3.58 -18.45
C PHE A 128 -17.70 4.35 -19.54
N ASP A 129 -18.75 5.09 -19.15
CA ASP A 129 -19.44 6.01 -20.06
C ASP A 129 -18.47 7.01 -20.70
N THR A 130 -18.55 7.13 -22.03
CA THR A 130 -17.70 7.98 -22.87
C THR A 130 -18.32 9.34 -23.20
N LEU A 131 -19.61 9.55 -22.93
CA LEU A 131 -20.33 10.74 -23.37
C LEU A 131 -20.42 11.82 -22.29
N SER A 132 -20.46 11.42 -21.02
CA SER A 132 -20.66 12.37 -19.92
C SER A 132 -19.34 12.98 -19.44
N SER A 133 -19.31 14.31 -19.33
CA SER A 133 -18.25 14.98 -18.60
C SER A 133 -18.27 14.60 -17.11
N ILE A 134 -17.13 14.76 -16.45
CA ILE A 134 -16.98 14.56 -15.01
C ILE A 134 -16.70 15.91 -14.36
N SER A 135 -17.62 16.38 -13.52
CA SER A 135 -17.46 17.67 -12.85
C SER A 135 -16.35 17.63 -11.81
N PHE A 136 -15.68 18.76 -11.59
CA PHE A 136 -14.70 18.87 -10.51
C PHE A 136 -15.31 18.53 -9.15
N ARG A 137 -16.56 18.93 -8.90
CA ARG A 137 -17.28 18.54 -7.69
C ARG A 137 -17.31 17.03 -7.48
N GLU A 138 -17.69 16.26 -8.50
CA GLU A 138 -17.73 14.79 -8.37
C GLU A 138 -16.35 14.21 -8.08
N ILE A 139 -15.30 14.72 -8.75
CA ILE A 139 -13.93 14.26 -8.53
C ILE A 139 -13.47 14.58 -7.12
N ILE A 140 -13.68 15.82 -6.65
CA ILE A 140 -13.26 16.24 -5.30
C ILE A 140 -14.03 15.51 -4.21
N VAL A 141 -15.34 15.26 -4.38
CA VAL A 141 -16.12 14.45 -3.43
C VAL A 141 -15.56 13.03 -3.33
N GLU A 142 -15.23 12.40 -4.47
CA GLU A 142 -14.62 11.07 -4.48
C GLU A 142 -13.19 11.09 -3.89
N MET A 143 -12.41 12.16 -4.10
CA MET A 143 -11.10 12.34 -3.46
C MET A 143 -11.23 12.41 -1.94
N LEU A 144 -12.16 13.21 -1.42
CA LEU A 144 -12.42 13.32 0.01
C LEU A 144 -12.87 11.98 0.59
N ALA A 145 -13.76 11.26 -0.10
CA ALA A 145 -14.20 9.93 0.33
C ALA A 145 -13.04 8.91 0.34
N ASN A 146 -12.15 8.97 -0.64
CA ASN A 146 -10.95 8.12 -0.72
C ASN A 146 -9.91 8.45 0.37
N ALA A 147 -9.81 9.71 0.80
CA ALA A 147 -8.90 10.13 1.88
C ALA A 147 -9.49 9.93 3.30
N TRP A 148 -10.82 9.88 3.44
CA TRP A 148 -11.50 9.84 4.73
C TRP A 148 -11.13 8.61 5.57
N TYR A 149 -11.12 7.41 5.00
CA TYR A 149 -10.77 6.19 5.76
C TYR A 149 -9.32 6.24 6.28
N PRO A 150 -8.30 6.45 5.43
CA PRO A 150 -6.92 6.64 5.88
C PRO A 150 -6.78 7.67 6.99
N HIS A 151 -7.39 8.85 6.83
CA HIS A 151 -7.24 9.97 7.76
C HIS A 151 -8.11 9.83 9.01
N ASN A 152 -9.43 9.86 8.87
CA ASN A 152 -10.35 9.95 10.00
C ASN A 152 -10.48 8.64 10.77
N TYR A 153 -10.49 7.49 10.08
CA TYR A 153 -10.68 6.18 10.70
C TYR A 153 -9.36 5.55 11.17
N PHE A 154 -8.35 5.53 10.31
CA PHE A 154 -7.06 4.87 10.57
C PHE A 154 -5.95 5.81 11.06
N LYS A 155 -6.22 7.11 11.12
CA LYS A 155 -5.30 8.13 11.66
C LYS A 155 -3.94 8.19 10.95
N LEU A 156 -3.91 7.88 9.65
CA LEU A 156 -2.72 8.01 8.82
C LEU A 156 -2.41 9.48 8.53
N SER A 157 -1.14 9.84 8.58
CA SER A 157 -0.67 11.17 8.18
C SER A 157 -0.47 11.25 6.68
N PHE A 158 -1.01 12.28 6.04
CA PHE A 158 -0.70 12.63 4.65
C PHE A 158 0.57 13.50 4.53
N GLY A 159 1.23 13.79 5.66
CA GLY A 159 2.37 14.70 5.74
C GLY A 159 1.97 16.16 5.93
N LYS A 160 2.90 16.98 6.42
CA LYS A 160 2.62 18.37 6.86
C LYS A 160 2.23 19.33 5.73
N GLN A 161 2.73 19.11 4.52
CA GLN A 161 2.45 19.98 3.37
C GLN A 161 1.09 19.68 2.74
N ASP A 162 0.60 18.45 2.91
CA ASP A 162 -0.69 18.05 2.38
C ASP A 162 -1.82 18.69 3.21
N GLN A 163 -2.87 19.16 2.54
CA GLN A 163 -4.00 19.83 3.19
C GLN A 163 -5.30 19.05 3.08
N ILE A 164 -5.34 17.84 2.47
CA ILE A 164 -6.59 17.10 2.35
C ILE A 164 -7.15 16.68 3.71
N ALA A 165 -6.28 16.26 4.62
CA ALA A 165 -6.61 15.93 6.00
C ALA A 165 -7.27 17.12 6.72
N ASN A 166 -6.61 18.29 6.67
CA ASN A 166 -7.15 19.52 7.26
C ASN A 166 -8.51 19.90 6.67
N LYS A 167 -8.68 19.75 5.36
CA LYS A 167 -9.96 20.01 4.67
C LYS A 167 -11.05 19.04 5.12
N LEU A 168 -10.73 17.76 5.33
CA LEU A 168 -11.69 16.79 5.90
C LEU A 168 -12.06 17.15 7.34
N ASP A 169 -11.11 17.57 8.16
CA ASP A 169 -11.37 17.95 9.55
C ASP A 169 -12.30 19.16 9.65
N THR A 170 -12.23 20.11 8.71
CA THR A 170 -13.14 21.28 8.68
C THR A 170 -14.60 20.93 8.34
N LEU A 171 -14.87 19.73 7.82
CA LEU A 171 -16.23 19.33 7.45
C LEU A 171 -17.06 18.80 8.61
N GLU A 172 -16.45 18.55 9.78
CA GLU A 172 -17.12 18.05 10.99
C GLU A 172 -18.17 16.96 10.71
N LEU A 173 -17.82 16.00 9.85
CA LEU A 173 -18.78 15.05 9.30
C LEU A 173 -19.39 14.17 10.40
N GLU A 174 -20.73 14.20 10.50
CA GLU A 174 -21.47 13.25 11.33
C GLU A 174 -21.51 11.87 10.64
N ILE A 175 -20.59 11.00 11.05
CA ILE A 175 -20.45 9.65 10.48
C ILE A 175 -21.01 8.63 11.46
N THR A 176 -22.03 7.90 11.00
CA THR A 176 -22.70 6.84 11.76
C THR A 176 -22.60 5.51 11.01
N GLU A 177 -23.16 4.46 11.62
CA GLU A 177 -23.42 3.22 10.88
C GLU A 177 -24.30 3.53 9.66
N PRO A 178 -24.01 2.98 8.47
CA PRO A 178 -23.15 1.81 8.16
C PRO A 178 -21.66 2.10 7.85
N ILE A 179 -21.23 3.37 7.80
CA ILE A 179 -19.89 3.75 7.32
C ILE A 179 -18.78 3.18 8.23
N LEU A 180 -19.01 3.18 9.55
CA LEU A 180 -18.05 2.72 10.56
C LEU A 180 -17.85 1.19 10.59
N LYS A 181 -18.82 0.42 10.09
CA LYS A 181 -18.76 -1.04 9.93
C LYS A 181 -18.31 -1.52 8.55
N PHE A 182 -17.90 -0.60 7.66
CA PHE A 182 -17.46 -0.94 6.30
C PHE A 182 -18.51 -1.64 5.44
N ILE A 183 -19.80 -1.44 5.76
CA ILE A 183 -20.92 -2.00 4.98
C ILE A 183 -21.43 -1.01 3.91
N ASP A 184 -20.90 0.21 3.87
CA ASP A 184 -21.01 1.12 2.72
C ASP A 184 -19.93 0.81 1.67
N THR A 185 -20.00 -0.36 1.05
CA THR A 185 -18.91 -0.91 0.20
C THR A 185 -18.56 -0.07 -1.03
N ASP A 186 -19.49 0.77 -1.48
CA ASP A 186 -19.26 1.74 -2.57
C ASP A 186 -18.99 3.16 -2.03
N LYS A 187 -18.92 3.40 -0.71
CA LYS A 187 -18.80 4.75 -0.11
C LYS A 187 -19.94 5.70 -0.52
N LYS A 188 -21.11 5.18 -0.88
CA LYS A 188 -22.24 5.98 -1.38
C LYS A 188 -22.77 6.92 -0.31
N LEU A 189 -22.92 6.43 0.91
CA LEU A 189 -23.40 7.23 2.03
C LEU A 189 -22.34 8.25 2.43
N LEU A 190 -21.07 7.85 2.49
CA LEU A 190 -19.97 8.77 2.77
C LEU A 190 -19.92 9.93 1.76
N ARG A 191 -20.00 9.63 0.46
CA ARG A 191 -20.05 10.67 -0.59
C ARG A 191 -21.26 11.58 -0.44
N ASN A 192 -22.43 11.05 -0.11
CA ASN A 192 -23.62 11.86 0.14
C ASN A 192 -23.43 12.78 1.34
N THR A 193 -22.86 12.28 2.45
CA THR A 193 -22.57 13.08 3.64
C THR A 193 -21.61 14.22 3.31
N ILE A 194 -20.54 13.95 2.56
CA ILE A 194 -19.59 14.97 2.10
C ILE A 194 -20.29 16.00 1.19
N ASN A 195 -21.08 15.54 0.23
CA ASN A 195 -21.70 16.40 -0.78
C ASN A 195 -22.80 17.32 -0.20
N ASN A 196 -23.38 16.94 0.94
CA ASN A 196 -24.34 17.75 1.69
C ASN A 196 -23.68 18.88 2.51
N GLN A 197 -22.35 18.90 2.62
CA GLN A 197 -21.61 20.01 3.24
C GLN A 197 -21.37 21.15 2.24
N ASN A 198 -21.04 22.33 2.76
CA ASN A 198 -20.53 23.42 1.93
C ASN A 198 -19.04 23.17 1.61
N ILE A 199 -18.77 22.69 0.39
CA ILE A 199 -17.44 22.27 -0.06
C ILE A 199 -16.87 23.15 -1.19
N GLU A 200 -17.47 24.31 -1.49
CA GLU A 200 -17.05 25.15 -2.64
C GLU A 200 -15.60 25.62 -2.51
N ASP A 201 -15.19 26.07 -1.32
CA ASP A 201 -13.81 26.50 -1.07
C ASP A 201 -12.82 25.33 -1.17
N ILE A 202 -13.23 24.13 -0.73
CA ILE A 202 -12.44 22.91 -0.87
C ILE A 202 -12.25 22.55 -2.35
N ILE A 203 -13.31 22.62 -3.14
CA ILE A 203 -13.28 22.36 -4.58
C ILE A 203 -12.33 23.37 -5.25
N SER A 204 -12.52 24.66 -5.01
CA SER A 204 -11.68 25.73 -5.57
C SER A 204 -10.20 25.52 -5.26
N ASP A 205 -9.87 25.26 -3.99
CA ASP A 205 -8.49 25.11 -3.53
C ASP A 205 -7.80 23.86 -4.08
N ILE A 206 -8.45 22.70 -4.01
CA ILE A 206 -7.84 21.44 -4.49
C ILE A 206 -7.71 21.50 -6.02
N ASN A 207 -8.78 21.94 -6.70
CA ASN A 207 -8.82 21.98 -8.15
C ASN A 207 -7.92 23.07 -8.75
N ARG A 208 -7.46 24.04 -7.95
CA ARG A 208 -6.54 25.11 -8.38
C ARG A 208 -5.34 24.59 -9.18
N TYR A 209 -4.85 23.39 -8.87
CA TYR A 209 -3.69 22.82 -9.56
C TYR A 209 -3.91 21.39 -10.07
N VAL A 210 -4.53 20.50 -9.29
CA VAL A 210 -4.40 19.05 -9.54
C VAL A 210 -4.91 18.62 -10.92
N SER A 211 -6.04 19.15 -11.37
CA SER A 211 -6.66 18.82 -12.66
C SER A 211 -5.80 19.25 -13.85
N TYR A 212 -5.01 20.32 -13.71
CA TYR A 212 -4.09 20.77 -14.75
C TYR A 212 -2.73 20.06 -14.66
N ARG A 213 -2.22 19.88 -13.43
CA ARG A 213 -0.87 19.34 -13.19
C ARG A 213 -0.78 17.83 -13.34
N LEU A 214 -1.89 17.10 -13.23
CA LEU A 214 -1.92 15.65 -13.45
C LEU A 214 -1.58 15.30 -14.90
N ILE A 215 -2.15 16.00 -15.88
CA ILE A 215 -1.95 15.73 -17.31
C ILE A 215 -0.78 16.50 -17.93
N ARG A 216 -0.05 17.30 -17.14
CA ARG A 216 1.13 18.02 -17.63
C ARG A 216 2.16 17.14 -18.36
N PRO A 217 2.42 15.88 -17.97
CA PRO A 217 3.38 15.03 -18.69
C PRO A 217 3.09 14.85 -20.18
N PHE A 218 1.81 14.90 -20.59
CA PHE A 218 1.38 14.85 -22.01
C PHE A 218 1.86 16.06 -22.83
N PHE A 219 2.25 17.11 -22.14
CA PHE A 219 2.67 18.40 -22.71
C PHE A 219 4.03 18.85 -22.15
N SER A 220 4.90 17.91 -21.78
CA SER A 220 6.18 18.22 -21.14
C SER A 220 7.07 19.12 -22.00
N GLN A 221 7.05 18.95 -23.33
CA GLN A 221 7.83 19.76 -24.25
C GLN A 221 7.27 21.18 -24.37
N GLU A 222 5.95 21.31 -24.52
CA GLU A 222 5.26 22.59 -24.67
C GLU A 222 5.28 23.41 -23.37
N THR A 223 5.21 22.75 -22.22
CA THR A 223 5.16 23.42 -20.91
C THR A 223 6.53 23.64 -20.27
N ARG A 224 7.61 23.37 -21.00
CA ARG A 224 8.98 23.56 -20.51
C ARG A 224 9.30 25.05 -20.42
N GLY A 225 9.73 25.50 -19.24
CA GLY A 225 10.12 26.90 -19.01
C GLY A 225 8.96 27.88 -18.87
N ILE A 226 7.71 27.41 -18.94
CA ILE A 226 6.52 28.24 -18.65
C ILE A 226 6.53 28.63 -17.17
N LYS A 227 6.21 29.91 -16.89
CA LYS A 227 6.05 30.42 -15.53
C LYS A 227 4.83 29.80 -14.87
N ASP A 228 4.87 29.59 -13.55
CA ASP A 228 3.83 28.80 -12.87
C ASP A 228 2.40 29.31 -13.09
N TYR A 229 2.20 30.63 -13.13
CA TYR A 229 0.87 31.24 -13.35
C TYR A 229 0.31 30.98 -14.77
N ASP A 230 1.17 30.74 -15.75
CA ASP A 230 0.79 30.47 -17.14
C ASP A 230 0.55 28.98 -17.43
N VAL A 231 0.91 28.09 -16.51
CA VAL A 231 0.82 26.63 -16.75
C VAL A 231 -0.63 26.18 -16.91
N ASN A 232 -1.55 26.59 -16.03
CA ASN A 232 -2.93 26.11 -16.10
C ASN A 232 -3.64 26.57 -17.40
N PRO A 233 -3.61 27.86 -17.79
CA PRO A 233 -4.18 28.28 -19.08
C PRO A 233 -3.55 27.55 -20.27
N SER A 234 -2.23 27.33 -20.24
CA SER A 234 -1.53 26.60 -21.30
C SER A 234 -2.01 25.15 -21.40
N ILE A 235 -2.18 24.46 -20.26
CA ILE A 235 -2.70 23.09 -20.22
C ILE A 235 -4.13 23.02 -20.75
N ILE A 236 -5.01 23.97 -20.41
CA ILE A 236 -6.37 24.00 -20.94
C ILE A 236 -6.35 24.10 -22.46
N ASN A 237 -5.63 25.09 -23.00
CA ASN A 237 -5.53 25.30 -24.44
C ASN A 237 -4.93 24.08 -25.16
N LEU A 238 -3.83 23.53 -24.65
CA LEU A 238 -3.18 22.36 -25.24
C LEU A 238 -4.07 21.12 -25.19
N ALA A 239 -4.72 20.85 -24.05
CA ALA A 239 -5.59 19.69 -23.89
C ALA A 239 -6.82 19.75 -24.81
N ASN A 240 -7.39 20.93 -24.99
CA ASN A 240 -8.54 21.15 -25.87
C ASN A 240 -8.14 21.11 -27.36
N SER A 241 -7.07 21.82 -27.75
CA SER A 241 -6.65 21.94 -29.15
C SER A 241 -5.94 20.70 -29.70
N GLN A 242 -5.32 19.90 -28.82
CA GLN A 242 -4.60 18.67 -29.21
C GLN A 242 -5.36 17.40 -28.79
N PHE A 243 -6.66 17.50 -28.49
CA PHE A 243 -7.45 16.38 -27.98
C PHE A 243 -7.38 15.16 -28.91
N ASP A 244 -7.66 15.34 -30.20
CA ASP A 244 -7.66 14.23 -31.18
C ASP A 244 -6.24 13.83 -31.63
N ASN A 245 -5.30 14.78 -31.63
CA ASN A 245 -3.95 14.57 -32.18
C ASN A 245 -2.99 13.93 -31.17
N LYS A 246 -2.90 14.51 -29.96
CA LYS A 246 -2.01 14.02 -28.90
C LYS A 246 -2.69 13.03 -27.97
N LYS A 247 -4.03 13.02 -27.93
CA LYS A 247 -4.83 12.16 -27.06
C LYS A 247 -4.39 12.25 -25.60
N PRO A 248 -4.44 13.46 -24.97
CA PRO A 248 -4.25 13.57 -23.52
C PRO A 248 -5.32 12.75 -22.79
N LEU A 249 -5.09 12.45 -21.51
CA LEU A 249 -6.05 11.69 -20.69
C LEU A 249 -7.46 12.31 -20.75
N TYR A 250 -7.53 13.64 -20.66
CA TYR A 250 -8.77 14.41 -20.78
C TYR A 250 -8.50 15.82 -21.31
N SER A 251 -9.57 16.46 -21.79
CA SER A 251 -9.70 17.89 -22.06
C SER A 251 -10.65 18.55 -21.06
N PHE A 252 -10.95 19.83 -21.24
CA PHE A 252 -11.77 20.65 -20.33
C PHE A 252 -13.02 21.16 -21.04
N ASP A 253 -14.10 21.36 -20.28
CA ASP A 253 -15.40 21.83 -20.80
C ASP A 253 -15.44 23.32 -21.15
N ALA A 254 -14.35 24.06 -20.90
CA ALA A 254 -14.20 25.47 -21.23
C ALA A 254 -12.81 25.79 -21.78
N GLN A 255 -12.67 26.97 -22.40
CA GLN A 255 -11.39 27.48 -22.94
C GLN A 255 -10.59 28.30 -21.93
N ASP A 256 -11.20 28.67 -20.81
CA ASP A 256 -10.57 29.45 -19.76
C ASP A 256 -10.81 28.81 -18.39
N GLN A 257 -9.89 29.07 -17.47
CA GLN A 257 -9.90 28.46 -16.14
C GLN A 257 -11.12 28.88 -15.29
N LYS A 258 -11.69 30.06 -15.53
CA LYS A 258 -12.80 30.60 -14.70
C LYS A 258 -14.12 29.89 -14.99
N ASN A 259 -14.35 29.53 -16.25
CA ASN A 259 -15.58 28.86 -16.69
C ASN A 259 -15.45 27.33 -16.74
N CYS A 260 -14.25 26.81 -16.50
CA CYS A 260 -13.97 25.37 -16.48
C CYS A 260 -14.54 24.73 -15.22
N ASN A 261 -15.43 23.76 -15.37
CA ASN A 261 -16.10 23.07 -14.27
C ASN A 261 -16.03 21.54 -14.37
N ALA A 262 -15.62 21.02 -15.52
CA ALA A 262 -15.58 19.59 -15.77
C ALA A 262 -14.43 19.21 -16.71
N ILE A 263 -14.09 17.92 -16.66
CA ILE A 263 -13.19 17.30 -17.64
C ILE A 263 -13.98 16.41 -18.59
N ILE A 264 -13.46 16.25 -19.80
CA ILE A 264 -13.97 15.33 -20.82
C ILE A 264 -12.85 14.35 -21.13
N LEU A 265 -13.00 13.10 -20.68
CA LEU A 265 -12.01 12.04 -20.91
C LEU A 265 -11.97 11.65 -22.38
N HIS A 266 -10.78 11.36 -22.88
CA HIS A 266 -10.63 10.92 -24.25
C HIS A 266 -11.19 9.49 -24.43
N PRO A 267 -12.00 9.22 -25.47
CA PRO A 267 -12.62 7.90 -25.67
C PRO A 267 -11.62 6.74 -25.70
N ASP A 268 -10.48 6.90 -26.40
CA ASP A 268 -9.44 5.86 -26.45
C ASP A 268 -8.82 5.58 -25.07
N TRP A 269 -8.72 6.59 -24.20
CA TRP A 269 -8.28 6.40 -22.83
C TRP A 269 -9.33 5.66 -22.01
N ILE A 270 -10.63 5.97 -22.18
CA ILE A 270 -11.70 5.24 -21.50
C ILE A 270 -11.68 3.76 -21.92
N GLN A 271 -11.56 3.46 -23.20
CA GLN A 271 -11.45 2.08 -23.71
C GLN A 271 -10.23 1.36 -23.12
N TYR A 272 -9.07 2.04 -23.08
CA TYR A 272 -7.86 1.48 -22.48
C TYR A 272 -8.04 1.20 -20.98
N LEU A 273 -8.61 2.16 -20.24
CA LEU A 273 -8.82 2.06 -18.79
C LEU A 273 -9.87 0.99 -18.45
N GLU A 274 -10.92 0.83 -19.24
CA GLU A 274 -11.90 -0.25 -19.08
C GLU A 274 -11.24 -1.62 -19.23
N LYS A 275 -10.53 -1.83 -20.34
CA LYS A 275 -9.86 -3.09 -20.65
C LYS A 275 -8.81 -3.46 -19.60
N ASN A 276 -8.11 -2.48 -19.04
CA ASN A 276 -6.96 -2.69 -18.15
C ASN A 276 -7.23 -2.26 -16.70
N TYR A 277 -8.50 -2.08 -16.31
CA TYR A 277 -8.89 -1.42 -15.06
C TYR A 277 -8.16 -1.98 -13.84
N THR A 278 -8.17 -3.30 -13.65
CA THR A 278 -7.53 -3.95 -12.49
C THR A 278 -6.04 -3.66 -12.41
N ILE A 279 -5.34 -3.66 -13.55
CA ILE A 279 -3.90 -3.43 -13.60
C ILE A 279 -3.59 -1.95 -13.34
N VAL A 280 -4.32 -1.03 -13.98
CA VAL A 280 -4.13 0.42 -13.80
C VAL A 280 -4.48 0.84 -12.38
N LYS A 281 -5.59 0.33 -11.82
CA LYS A 281 -5.98 0.58 -10.43
C LYS A 281 -4.93 0.03 -9.45
N GLY A 282 -4.42 -1.18 -9.68
CA GLY A 282 -3.34 -1.78 -8.88
C GLY A 282 -2.07 -0.94 -8.90
N TRP A 283 -1.64 -0.48 -10.08
CA TRP A 283 -0.51 0.42 -10.24
C TRP A 283 -0.70 1.75 -9.50
N ALA A 284 -1.82 2.45 -9.73
CA ALA A 284 -2.07 3.73 -9.05
C ALA A 284 -2.19 3.57 -7.52
N SER A 285 -2.74 2.45 -7.06
CA SER A 285 -2.83 2.10 -5.64
C SER A 285 -1.45 1.85 -5.02
N TRP A 286 -0.54 1.22 -5.76
CA TRP A 286 0.84 0.99 -5.34
C TRP A 286 1.62 2.31 -5.24
N GLU A 287 1.47 3.19 -6.24
CA GLU A 287 2.10 4.51 -6.24
C GLU A 287 1.61 5.37 -5.06
N TRP A 288 0.30 5.35 -4.78
CA TRP A 288 -0.23 5.99 -3.56
C TRP A 288 0.38 5.34 -2.31
N LEU A 289 0.37 4.01 -2.21
CA LEU A 289 0.89 3.31 -1.03
C LEU A 289 2.35 3.71 -0.73
N ASN A 290 3.20 3.80 -1.75
CA ASN A 290 4.58 4.25 -1.60
C ASN A 290 4.66 5.67 -1.01
N TYR A 291 3.83 6.59 -1.51
CA TYR A 291 3.71 7.94 -0.97
C TYR A 291 3.29 7.91 0.52
N MET A 292 2.27 7.14 0.88
CA MET A 292 1.75 7.10 2.24
C MET A 292 2.68 6.40 3.22
N GLN A 293 3.40 5.37 2.80
CA GLN A 293 4.41 4.71 3.64
C GLN A 293 5.52 5.68 4.04
N GLN A 294 5.99 6.53 3.12
CA GLN A 294 7.00 7.56 3.42
C GLN A 294 6.51 8.59 4.44
N ARG A 295 5.20 8.83 4.52
CA ARG A 295 4.59 9.75 5.50
C ARG A 295 4.24 9.07 6.83
N ASN A 296 4.28 7.74 6.88
CA ASN A 296 3.90 6.95 8.04
C ASN A 296 4.95 5.85 8.34
N PRO A 297 6.25 6.19 8.48
CA PRO A 297 7.33 5.20 8.53
C PRO A 297 7.27 4.28 9.77
N SER A 298 6.72 4.78 10.88
CA SER A 298 6.60 4.01 12.12
C SER A 298 5.23 3.36 12.30
N THR A 299 4.28 3.63 11.40
CA THR A 299 2.90 3.18 11.55
C THR A 299 2.76 1.72 11.14
N PRO A 300 2.23 0.83 11.98
CA PRO A 300 2.04 -0.56 11.60
C PRO A 300 1.03 -0.67 10.47
N ASN A 301 1.28 -1.61 9.56
CA ASN A 301 0.32 -2.11 8.59
C ASN A 301 -0.40 -1.04 7.74
N VAL A 302 0.35 -0.07 7.21
CA VAL A 302 -0.17 1.03 6.37
C VAL A 302 -1.01 0.50 5.19
N VAL A 303 -0.61 -0.62 4.58
CA VAL A 303 -1.31 -1.26 3.46
C VAL A 303 -2.78 -1.52 3.79
N ASN A 304 -3.06 -2.13 4.94
CA ASN A 304 -4.42 -2.48 5.37
C ASN A 304 -5.23 -1.28 5.88
N LYS A 305 -4.59 -0.13 6.06
CA LYS A 305 -5.22 1.12 6.53
C LYS A 305 -5.47 2.10 5.39
N LEU A 306 -4.89 1.86 4.22
CA LEU A 306 -4.91 2.81 3.12
C LEU A 306 -6.19 2.74 2.30
N PHE A 307 -6.75 1.55 2.18
CA PHE A 307 -7.98 1.32 1.44
C PHE A 307 -9.06 0.86 2.41
N MET A 308 -10.31 1.25 2.14
CA MET A 308 -11.45 0.75 2.89
C MET A 308 -11.45 -0.79 2.83
N PRO A 309 -11.43 -1.50 3.97
CA PRO A 309 -11.59 -2.95 3.98
C PRO A 309 -12.91 -3.33 3.33
N GLN A 310 -12.92 -4.34 2.45
CA GLN A 310 -14.17 -4.86 1.88
C GLN A 310 -15.05 -5.51 2.96
N GLN A 311 -14.40 -6.12 3.96
CA GLN A 311 -15.01 -6.65 5.19
C GLN A 311 -13.91 -6.83 6.24
N ARG A 312 -14.26 -6.83 7.53
CA ARG A 312 -13.35 -7.34 8.57
C ARG A 312 -13.40 -8.86 8.59
N ASP A 313 -12.25 -9.49 8.81
CA ASP A 313 -12.19 -10.93 8.98
C ASP A 313 -12.99 -11.37 10.21
N SER A 314 -13.51 -12.60 10.16
CA SER A 314 -14.22 -13.18 11.30
C SER A 314 -13.25 -13.54 12.42
N LEU A 315 -13.58 -13.14 13.66
CA LEU A 315 -12.85 -13.53 14.86
C LEU A 315 -13.10 -14.98 15.33
N THR A 316 -13.67 -15.84 14.47
CA THR A 316 -14.10 -17.20 14.84
C THR A 316 -12.99 -18.03 15.50
N ASN A 317 -11.76 -17.95 14.99
CA ASN A 317 -10.64 -18.71 15.53
C ASN A 317 -10.21 -18.21 16.92
N GLN A 318 -10.19 -16.89 17.10
CA GLN A 318 -9.81 -16.23 18.34
C GLN A 318 -10.89 -16.44 19.41
N THR A 319 -12.17 -16.39 19.01
CA THR A 319 -13.29 -16.74 19.89
C THR A 319 -13.20 -18.20 20.32
N LYS A 320 -12.90 -19.12 19.39
CA LYS A 320 -12.71 -20.54 19.72
C LYS A 320 -11.58 -20.76 20.71
N TYR A 321 -10.45 -20.06 20.55
CA TYR A 321 -9.33 -20.10 21.50
C TYR A 321 -9.78 -19.72 22.91
N TRP A 322 -10.38 -18.54 23.08
CA TRP A 322 -10.81 -18.07 24.41
C TRP A 322 -11.96 -18.87 25.02
N LYS A 323 -12.93 -19.34 24.22
CA LYS A 323 -13.97 -20.27 24.69
C LYS A 323 -13.39 -21.59 25.18
N THR A 324 -12.29 -22.06 24.57
CA THR A 324 -11.62 -23.28 25.02
C THR A 324 -11.02 -23.09 26.41
N ILE A 325 -10.36 -21.96 26.66
CA ILE A 325 -9.78 -21.60 27.96
C ILE A 325 -10.87 -21.48 29.03
N LEU A 326 -11.99 -20.83 28.71
CA LEU A 326 -13.13 -20.65 29.62
C LEU A 326 -13.83 -21.97 30.03
N ASN A 327 -13.56 -23.09 29.36
CA ASN A 327 -14.04 -24.40 29.83
C ASN A 327 -13.23 -24.94 31.03
N TYR A 328 -12.02 -24.42 31.25
CA TYR A 328 -11.08 -24.92 32.25
C TYR A 328 -10.73 -23.90 33.33
N GLN A 329 -10.93 -22.61 33.05
CA GLN A 329 -10.60 -21.53 33.97
C GLN A 329 -11.70 -20.47 33.98
N ASP A 330 -12.21 -20.17 35.17
CA ASP A 330 -13.06 -19.00 35.38
C ASP A 330 -12.23 -17.72 35.21
N ILE A 331 -12.72 -16.80 34.39
CA ILE A 331 -12.05 -15.53 34.07
C ILE A 331 -13.04 -14.38 34.30
N GLU A 332 -12.56 -13.34 34.94
CA GLU A 332 -13.23 -12.05 35.05
C GLU A 332 -12.72 -11.09 33.96
N CYS A 333 -13.62 -10.27 33.44
CA CYS A 333 -13.27 -9.21 32.50
C CYS A 333 -12.32 -8.20 33.15
N ILE A 334 -11.13 -7.96 32.57
CA ILE A 334 -10.14 -7.03 33.16
C ILE A 334 -10.66 -5.58 33.27
N TYR A 335 -11.69 -5.23 32.49
CA TYR A 335 -12.27 -3.90 32.49
C TYR A 335 -13.42 -3.77 33.49
N SER A 336 -14.42 -4.65 33.39
CA SER A 336 -15.66 -4.55 34.15
C SER A 336 -15.67 -5.40 35.43
N GLN A 337 -14.66 -6.24 35.64
CA GLN A 337 -14.57 -7.20 36.76
C GLN A 337 -15.76 -8.17 36.84
N VAL A 338 -16.50 -8.32 35.74
CA VAL A 338 -17.63 -9.25 35.64
C VAL A 338 -17.10 -10.60 35.18
N LYS A 339 -17.53 -11.67 35.85
CA LYS A 339 -17.25 -13.05 35.45
C LYS A 339 -17.78 -13.32 34.03
N LEU A 340 -16.94 -13.86 33.17
CA LEU A 340 -17.29 -14.12 31.78
C LEU A 340 -18.08 -15.42 31.62
N ASP A 341 -19.14 -15.36 30.82
CA ASP A 341 -19.87 -16.54 30.34
C ASP A 341 -19.30 -16.98 28.99
N LYS A 342 -18.82 -18.22 28.91
CA LYS A 342 -18.22 -18.81 27.70
C LYS A 342 -19.14 -18.74 26.48
N ASP A 343 -20.45 -18.72 26.65
CA ASP A 343 -21.39 -18.70 25.54
C ASP A 343 -21.62 -17.28 25.00
N TYR A 344 -21.39 -16.26 25.83
CA TYR A 344 -21.72 -14.85 25.56
C TYR A 344 -20.54 -13.88 25.68
N ILE A 345 -19.32 -14.32 25.34
CA ILE A 345 -18.16 -13.43 25.30
C ILE A 345 -18.15 -12.52 24.06
N SER A 346 -17.56 -11.33 24.22
CA SER A 346 -16.99 -10.54 23.13
C SER A 346 -15.46 -10.62 23.20
N LEU A 347 -14.79 -10.21 22.12
CA LEU A 347 -13.35 -9.99 22.15
C LEU A 347 -13.06 -8.50 21.98
N ASP A 348 -12.12 -8.00 22.79
CA ASP A 348 -11.58 -6.64 22.65
C ASP A 348 -10.14 -6.71 22.16
N HIS A 349 -9.80 -5.77 21.29
CA HIS A 349 -8.41 -5.50 20.92
C HIS A 349 -7.82 -4.51 21.92
N TYR A 350 -6.86 -4.95 22.74
CA TYR A 350 -6.27 -4.12 23.79
C TYR A 350 -5.73 -2.81 23.20
N LEU A 351 -4.86 -2.90 22.19
CA LEU A 351 -4.59 -1.82 21.24
C LEU A 351 -5.70 -1.77 20.18
N PRO A 352 -6.31 -0.62 19.88
CA PRO A 352 -7.41 -0.50 18.91
C PRO A 352 -7.14 -1.20 17.58
N TRP A 353 -8.15 -1.92 17.05
CA TRP A 353 -8.02 -2.57 15.74
C TRP A 353 -7.68 -1.57 14.62
N SER A 354 -8.24 -0.37 14.64
CA SER A 354 -7.90 0.67 13.67
C SER A 354 -6.45 1.16 13.79
N PHE A 355 -5.78 0.90 14.91
CA PHE A 355 -4.35 1.14 15.06
C PHE A 355 -3.50 -0.06 14.59
N VAL A 356 -3.84 -1.30 14.89
CA VAL A 356 -2.98 -2.46 14.52
C VAL A 356 -3.30 -3.08 13.14
N ALA A 357 -4.55 -2.95 12.70
CA ALA A 357 -5.11 -3.50 11.46
C ALA A 357 -4.88 -5.01 11.28
N HIS A 358 -4.99 -5.78 12.36
CA HIS A 358 -4.94 -7.24 12.37
C HIS A 358 -5.72 -7.84 13.54
N ASP A 359 -6.01 -9.14 13.46
CA ASP A 359 -6.75 -9.90 14.48
C ASP A 359 -5.89 -10.96 15.20
N GLN A 360 -4.60 -10.67 15.39
CA GLN A 360 -3.68 -11.57 16.08
C GLN A 360 -3.99 -11.68 17.59
N LEU A 361 -3.81 -12.88 18.14
CA LEU A 361 -4.23 -13.23 19.51
C LEU A 361 -3.48 -12.48 20.61
N TRP A 362 -2.23 -12.06 20.37
CA TRP A 362 -1.44 -11.32 21.37
C TRP A 362 -2.09 -10.01 21.80
N ASN A 363 -2.96 -9.44 20.96
CA ASN A 363 -3.67 -8.21 21.22
C ASN A 363 -5.16 -8.41 21.54
N LEU A 364 -5.64 -9.66 21.63
CA LEU A 364 -7.08 -9.96 21.78
C LEU A 364 -7.38 -10.66 23.10
N ILE A 365 -8.31 -10.11 23.87
CA ILE A 365 -8.78 -10.67 25.15
C ILE A 365 -10.30 -10.83 25.19
N PRO A 366 -10.82 -11.79 25.98
CA PRO A 366 -12.24 -11.98 26.15
C PRO A 366 -12.78 -10.90 27.11
N THR A 367 -13.93 -10.36 26.78
CA THR A 367 -14.55 -9.26 27.53
C THR A 367 -16.07 -9.32 27.45
N THR A 368 -16.74 -8.44 28.18
CA THR A 368 -18.19 -8.23 28.05
C THR A 368 -18.50 -7.35 26.85
N LYS A 369 -19.69 -7.51 26.26
CA LYS A 369 -20.13 -6.68 25.13
C LYS A 369 -20.18 -5.20 25.50
N SER A 370 -20.57 -4.87 26.73
CA SER A 370 -20.63 -3.48 27.23
C SER A 370 -19.24 -2.86 27.32
N ALA A 371 -18.24 -3.58 27.85
CA ALA A 371 -16.87 -3.10 27.94
C ALA A 371 -16.24 -2.88 26.57
N ASN A 372 -16.36 -3.86 25.66
CA ASN A 372 -15.89 -3.72 24.28
C ASN A 372 -16.49 -2.50 23.57
N SER A 373 -17.82 -2.33 23.69
CA SER A 373 -18.53 -1.23 23.04
C SER A 373 -18.17 0.13 23.65
N SER A 374 -17.99 0.20 24.97
CA SER A 374 -17.57 1.42 25.68
C SER A 374 -16.13 1.82 25.37
N LYS A 375 -15.22 0.84 25.26
CA LYS A 375 -13.82 1.07 24.89
C LYS A 375 -13.69 1.54 23.45
N SER A 376 -14.41 0.90 22.52
CA SER A 376 -14.37 1.25 21.09
C SER A 376 -12.91 1.32 20.59
N ASN A 377 -12.52 2.40 19.90
CA ASN A 377 -11.16 2.62 19.41
C ASN A 377 -10.27 3.37 20.42
N ASN A 378 -10.65 3.48 21.70
CA ASN A 378 -9.82 4.16 22.70
C ASN A 378 -8.71 3.22 23.23
N LEU A 379 -7.61 3.83 23.67
CA LEU A 379 -6.53 3.12 24.35
C LEU A 379 -6.87 2.95 25.84
N PRO A 380 -6.73 1.75 26.40
CA PRO A 380 -7.04 1.48 27.79
C PRO A 380 -6.03 2.18 28.72
N SER A 381 -6.50 2.66 29.87
CA SER A 381 -5.63 3.21 30.92
C SER A 381 -4.57 2.20 31.37
N GLU A 382 -3.38 2.69 31.70
CA GLU A 382 -2.23 1.90 32.16
C GLU A 382 -2.58 0.96 33.33
N LYS A 383 -3.58 1.32 34.15
CA LYS A 383 -4.04 0.48 35.26
C LYS A 383 -4.48 -0.93 34.84
N TYR A 384 -4.90 -1.10 33.58
CA TYR A 384 -5.33 -2.38 33.04
C TYR A 384 -4.18 -3.23 32.48
N PHE A 385 -2.97 -2.66 32.35
CA PHE A 385 -1.86 -3.32 31.68
C PHE A 385 -1.41 -4.61 32.37
N ASN A 386 -1.26 -4.58 33.70
CA ASN A 386 -0.85 -5.77 34.46
C ASN A 386 -1.89 -6.89 34.33
N SER A 387 -3.18 -6.57 34.50
CA SER A 387 -4.28 -7.53 34.35
C SER A 387 -4.39 -8.07 32.93
N PHE A 388 -4.10 -7.26 31.90
CA PHE A 388 -4.03 -7.69 30.51
C PHE A 388 -2.93 -8.75 30.30
N VAL A 389 -1.72 -8.49 30.77
CA VAL A 389 -0.60 -9.42 30.65
C VAL A 389 -0.87 -10.71 31.41
N GLU A 390 -1.40 -10.63 32.62
CA GLU A 390 -1.77 -11.79 33.44
C GLU A 390 -2.86 -12.63 32.78
N LEU A 391 -3.87 -11.99 32.18
CA LEU A 391 -4.89 -12.70 31.42
C LEU A 391 -4.31 -13.43 30.20
N GLN A 392 -3.39 -12.81 29.47
CA GLN A 392 -2.71 -13.46 28.35
C GLN A 392 -1.89 -14.66 28.83
N HIS A 393 -1.17 -14.53 29.95
CA HIS A 393 -0.42 -15.63 30.57
C HIS A 393 -1.32 -16.80 30.98
N ILE A 394 -2.46 -16.51 31.62
CA ILE A 394 -3.48 -17.51 31.97
C ILE A 394 -3.95 -18.22 30.70
N GLY A 395 -4.30 -17.49 29.65
CA GLY A 395 -4.76 -18.08 28.40
C GLY A 395 -3.73 -19.03 27.78
N LEU A 396 -2.48 -18.60 27.70
CA LEU A 396 -1.37 -19.39 27.16
C LEU A 396 -1.11 -20.66 27.99
N THR A 397 -1.13 -20.54 29.32
CA THR A 397 -0.86 -21.65 30.25
C THR A 397 -1.99 -22.68 30.25
N VAL A 398 -3.24 -22.23 30.34
CA VAL A 398 -4.41 -23.11 30.29
C VAL A 398 -4.51 -23.79 28.93
N ALA A 399 -4.27 -23.07 27.84
CA ALA A 399 -4.24 -23.66 26.51
C ALA A 399 -3.15 -24.74 26.42
N TYR A 400 -1.93 -24.47 26.87
CA TYR A 400 -0.82 -25.44 26.83
C TYR A 400 -1.14 -26.75 27.53
N GLN A 401 -1.86 -26.69 28.65
CA GLN A 401 -2.25 -27.87 29.44
C GLN A 401 -3.40 -28.67 28.84
N ASN A 402 -4.28 -28.04 28.06
CA ASN A 402 -5.59 -28.60 27.72
C ASN A 402 -5.83 -28.80 26.21
N ILE A 403 -4.91 -28.36 25.34
CA ILE A 403 -4.97 -28.62 23.89
C ILE A 403 -3.71 -29.32 23.40
N THR A 404 -3.72 -29.81 22.16
CA THR A 404 -2.54 -30.48 21.59
C THR A 404 -1.39 -29.49 21.37
N GLN A 405 -0.15 -29.97 21.53
CA GLN A 405 1.05 -29.15 21.33
C GLN A 405 1.06 -28.44 19.97
N SER A 406 0.67 -29.13 18.89
CA SER A 406 0.60 -28.54 17.54
C SER A 406 -0.41 -27.40 17.46
N GLN A 407 -1.58 -27.56 18.09
CA GLN A 407 -2.59 -26.51 18.11
C GLN A 407 -2.16 -25.32 18.96
N TRP A 408 -1.50 -25.58 20.10
CA TRP A 408 -0.94 -24.53 20.94
C TRP A 408 0.13 -23.72 20.20
N LEU A 409 1.07 -24.38 19.53
CA LEU A 409 2.10 -23.71 18.71
C LEU A 409 1.50 -22.79 17.64
N LYS A 410 0.38 -23.20 17.03
CA LYS A 410 -0.34 -22.37 16.06
C LYS A 410 -0.94 -21.11 16.69
N TYR A 411 -1.50 -21.21 17.90
CA TYR A 411 -2.05 -20.05 18.60
C TYR A 411 -0.96 -19.14 19.18
N SER A 412 0.16 -19.71 19.63
CA SER A 412 1.28 -18.97 20.21
C SER A 412 2.18 -18.29 19.18
N GLU A 413 2.09 -18.67 17.89
CA GLU A 413 2.96 -18.16 16.83
C GLU A 413 3.00 -16.63 16.78
N SER A 414 1.82 -15.98 16.79
CA SER A 414 1.77 -14.52 16.76
C SER A 414 2.35 -13.88 18.02
N PHE A 415 2.28 -14.55 19.18
CA PHE A 415 2.91 -14.05 20.40
C PHE A 415 4.43 -14.10 20.27
N VAL A 416 4.99 -15.22 19.80
CA VAL A 416 6.43 -15.38 19.59
C VAL A 416 6.95 -14.34 18.59
N SER A 417 6.27 -14.21 17.45
CA SER A 417 6.68 -13.32 16.36
C SER A 417 6.63 -11.84 16.76
N GLU A 418 5.55 -11.39 17.41
CA GLU A 418 5.31 -9.97 17.69
C GLU A 418 5.96 -9.51 18.99
N LEU A 419 5.96 -10.35 20.02
CA LEU A 419 6.62 -10.06 21.31
C LEU A 419 8.13 -10.37 21.27
N LYS A 420 8.64 -10.88 20.14
CA LYS A 420 10.07 -11.20 19.91
C LYS A 420 10.65 -12.12 21.00
N VAL A 421 9.85 -13.08 21.44
CA VAL A 421 10.26 -14.07 22.44
C VAL A 421 11.06 -15.18 21.76
N SER A 422 12.13 -15.65 22.41
CA SER A 422 13.09 -16.60 21.81
C SER A 422 12.47 -17.96 21.47
N GLN A 423 11.70 -18.53 22.39
CA GLN A 423 11.04 -19.83 22.22
C GLN A 423 9.59 -19.75 22.68
N ALA A 424 8.70 -20.56 22.08
CA ALA A 424 7.29 -20.56 22.45
C ALA A 424 7.07 -20.85 23.95
N ASN A 425 7.84 -21.77 24.54
CA ASN A 425 7.70 -22.14 25.96
C ASN A 425 8.05 -21.01 26.93
N ASP A 426 8.84 -20.02 26.50
CA ASP A 426 9.16 -18.86 27.34
C ASP A 426 7.90 -18.02 27.62
N LEU A 427 6.87 -18.11 26.75
CA LEU A 427 5.57 -17.47 26.96
C LEU A 427 4.82 -18.00 28.21
N LEU A 428 5.20 -19.18 28.70
CA LEU A 428 4.64 -19.78 29.92
C LEU A 428 5.28 -19.21 31.20
N ASN A 429 6.34 -18.42 31.09
CA ASN A 429 6.93 -17.69 32.21
C ASN A 429 6.35 -16.27 32.24
N LEU A 430 5.60 -15.96 33.31
CA LEU A 430 4.93 -14.67 33.46
C LEU A 430 5.90 -13.48 33.44
N GLU A 431 7.08 -13.62 34.03
CA GLU A 431 8.06 -12.53 34.08
C GLU A 431 8.64 -12.25 32.68
N ILE A 432 8.98 -13.29 31.93
CA ILE A 432 9.44 -13.15 30.55
C ILE A 432 8.35 -12.52 29.68
N LEU A 433 7.12 -13.02 29.79
CA LEU A 433 5.98 -12.51 29.04
C LEU A 433 5.69 -11.04 29.38
N ARG A 434 5.71 -10.68 30.66
CA ARG A 434 5.51 -9.30 31.13
C ARG A 434 6.56 -8.35 30.56
N ASN A 435 7.83 -8.73 30.62
CA ASN A 435 8.92 -7.94 30.06
C ASN A 435 8.74 -7.76 28.53
N ALA A 436 8.35 -8.82 27.82
CA ALA A 436 8.11 -8.76 26.38
C ALA A 436 6.94 -7.83 26.02
N TYR A 437 5.81 -7.91 26.74
CA TYR A 437 4.70 -6.97 26.57
C TYR A 437 5.07 -5.53 26.91
N GLN A 438 5.87 -5.29 27.94
CA GLN A 438 6.32 -3.94 28.30
C GLN A 438 7.14 -3.32 27.16
N ILE A 439 8.08 -4.08 26.60
CA ILE A 439 8.95 -3.63 25.50
C ILE A 439 8.17 -3.40 24.21
N THR A 440 7.16 -4.23 23.92
CA THR A 440 6.40 -4.12 22.66
C THR A 440 5.20 -3.18 22.75
N THR A 441 4.37 -3.31 23.79
CA THR A 441 3.04 -2.66 23.84
C THR A 441 3.11 -1.21 24.31
N LEU A 442 3.96 -0.86 25.27
CA LEU A 442 4.04 0.53 25.76
C LEU A 442 4.51 1.52 24.68
N PRO A 443 5.51 1.19 23.84
CA PRO A 443 5.84 2.03 22.68
C PRO A 443 4.70 2.13 21.67
N LEU A 444 3.94 1.05 21.45
CA LEU A 444 2.79 1.05 20.56
C LEU A 444 1.64 1.92 21.09
N ILE A 445 1.36 1.91 22.39
CA ILE A 445 0.41 2.85 23.02
C ILE A 445 0.87 4.29 22.79
N SER A 446 2.13 4.58 23.05
CA SER A 446 2.70 5.92 22.86
C SER A 446 2.57 6.39 21.40
N LEU A 447 2.86 5.49 20.45
CA LEU A 447 2.71 5.75 19.03
C LEU A 447 1.25 6.00 18.64
N ALA A 448 0.31 5.17 19.11
CA ALA A 448 -1.11 5.34 18.87
C ALA A 448 -1.63 6.69 19.42
N THR A 449 -1.23 7.07 20.64
CA THR A 449 -1.57 8.38 21.22
C THR A 449 -1.07 9.52 20.35
N MET A 450 0.18 9.47 19.87
CA MET A 450 0.72 10.48 18.94
C MET A 450 -0.01 10.54 17.60
N GLN A 451 -0.61 9.44 17.16
CA GLN A 451 -1.45 9.39 15.95
C GLN A 451 -2.86 9.95 16.17
N GLY A 452 -3.25 10.27 17.42
CA GLY A 452 -4.56 10.86 17.73
C GLY A 452 -5.60 9.85 18.18
N PHE A 453 -5.19 8.68 18.66
CA PHE A 453 -6.06 7.80 19.43
C PHE A 453 -6.20 8.31 20.87
N SER A 454 -7.42 8.31 21.42
CA SER A 454 -7.67 8.83 22.77
C SER A 454 -7.10 7.89 23.85
N PRO A 455 -6.18 8.39 24.71
CA PRO A 455 -5.59 7.62 25.80
C PRO A 455 -6.50 7.52 27.02
N ASP A 456 -6.06 6.73 28.01
CA ASP A 456 -6.58 6.72 29.37
C ASP A 456 -8.06 6.34 29.52
N TRP A 457 -8.58 5.52 28.61
CA TRP A 457 -9.94 5.01 28.75
C TRP A 457 -10.08 4.15 30.00
N VAL A 458 -11.15 4.42 30.75
CA VAL A 458 -11.55 3.69 31.94
C VAL A 458 -13.00 3.25 31.78
N TYR A 459 -13.28 1.97 32.05
CA TYR A 459 -14.64 1.47 32.08
C TYR A 459 -15.42 2.10 33.25
N THR A 460 -16.59 2.65 32.94
CA THR A 460 -17.49 3.31 33.90
C THR A 460 -18.82 2.59 34.06
#